data_AF-A0A497LVF6-F1
#
_entry.id   AF-A0A497LVF6-F1
#
_cell.length_a   1.000
_cell.length_b   1.000
_cell.length_c   1.000
_cell.angle_alpha   90.00
_cell.angle_beta   90.00
_cell.angle_gamma   90.00
#
_symmetry.space_group_name_H-M   'P 1'
#
loop_
_entity.id
_entity.type
_entity.pdbx_description
1 polymer ?
#
loop_
_entity_poly.entity_id
_entity_poly.type
_entity_poly.pdbx_seq_one_letter_code
_entity_poly.pdbx_strand_id
1 'polypeptide(L)'
;MRDHWRLKAGGDGLKIRLLNFLSDVEKVAVIGVGNRFRRDDYVGVEIIRELRDKLKSDRVLLIACEAAPEEYIESVVEFKPSHILIIDAGMMGLKPGGVRLIDFEDLAIRPAVSTHMLPLRIFCELVEEMTGARIALLSIQPRDISLGEGLTPELEGAARGIALTLLEALKFKSIIEE
;
A
#
# COMPACT_ATOMS: atom_id res chain seq x y z
N MET A 1 19.05 -4.34 20.45
CA MET A 1 19.55 -5.26 19.41
C MET A 1 18.49 -6.32 19.16
N ARG A 2 17.68 -6.20 18.11
CA ARG A 2 16.76 -7.27 17.66
C ARG A 2 16.86 -7.37 16.15
N ASP A 3 17.69 -8.31 15.70
CA ASP A 3 17.74 -8.74 14.31
C ASP A 3 16.57 -9.69 14.06
N HIS A 4 15.54 -9.25 13.32
CA HIS A 4 14.37 -10.07 12.94
C HIS A 4 14.17 -10.20 11.42
N TRP A 5 15.14 -9.80 10.58
CA TRP A 5 14.91 -9.68 9.14
C TRP A 5 15.20 -10.94 8.30
N ARG A 6 15.49 -12.09 8.91
CA ARG A 6 15.68 -13.36 8.19
C ARG A 6 14.44 -14.24 8.19
N LEU A 7 13.35 -13.82 7.53
CA LEU A 7 12.30 -14.76 7.14
C LEU A 7 11.79 -14.46 5.72
N LYS A 8 11.70 -15.55 4.96
CA LYS A 8 11.65 -15.64 3.49
C LYS A 8 10.50 -14.84 2.87
N ALA A 9 10.83 -14.10 1.81
CA ALA A 9 9.87 -13.52 0.88
C ALA A 9 9.25 -14.65 0.03
N GLY A 10 8.09 -15.13 0.47
CA GLY A 10 7.13 -15.91 -0.31
C GLY A 10 5.73 -15.35 -0.04
N GLY A 11 4.76 -15.62 -0.93
CA GLY A 11 3.40 -15.05 -0.86
C GLY A 11 2.71 -15.21 0.49
N ASP A 12 2.91 -16.35 1.17
CA ASP A 12 2.37 -16.62 2.51
C ASP A 12 2.85 -15.62 3.57
N GLY A 13 4.06 -15.08 3.41
CA GLY A 13 4.64 -14.10 4.33
C GLY A 13 3.98 -12.73 4.26
N LEU A 14 3.49 -12.31 3.09
CA LEU A 14 2.76 -11.04 2.95
C LEU A 14 1.38 -11.16 3.60
N LYS A 15 0.65 -12.25 3.30
CA LYS A 15 -0.70 -12.47 3.85
C LYS A 15 -0.71 -12.43 5.37
N ILE A 16 0.22 -13.13 6.03
CA ILE A 16 0.32 -13.13 7.50
C ILE A 16 0.57 -11.72 8.04
N ARG A 17 1.47 -10.94 7.43
CA ARG A 17 1.75 -9.57 7.86
C ARG A 17 0.54 -8.66 7.69
N LEU A 18 -0.20 -8.78 6.60
CA LEU A 18 -1.45 -8.05 6.39
C LEU A 18 -2.51 -8.44 7.42
N LEU A 19 -2.67 -9.73 7.71
CA LEU A 19 -3.63 -10.19 8.73
C LEU A 19 -3.30 -9.68 10.14
N ASN A 20 -2.01 -9.55 10.45
CA ASN A 20 -1.53 -8.96 11.71
C ASN A 20 -1.73 -7.45 11.75
N PHE A 21 -1.46 -6.74 10.65
CA PHE A 21 -1.73 -5.31 10.56
C PHE A 21 -3.23 -5.04 10.71
N LEU A 22 -4.07 -5.82 10.02
CA LEU A 22 -5.53 -5.73 10.04
C LEU A 22 -6.17 -6.46 11.24
N SER A 23 -5.46 -6.61 12.35
CA SER A 23 -5.89 -7.46 13.48
C SER A 23 -7.28 -7.09 14.02
N ASP A 24 -7.47 -5.79 14.21
CA ASP A 24 -8.54 -5.07 14.91
C ASP A 24 -9.17 -4.01 13.98
N VAL A 25 -9.18 -4.31 12.69
CA VAL A 25 -9.70 -3.41 11.66
C VAL A 25 -11.23 -3.30 11.73
N GLU A 26 -11.72 -2.07 11.64
CA GLU A 26 -13.14 -1.73 11.54
C GLU A 26 -13.45 -1.16 10.15
N LYS A 27 -12.64 -0.17 9.75
CA LYS A 27 -12.63 0.44 8.43
C LYS A 27 -11.19 0.62 7.97
N VAL A 28 -10.96 0.42 6.67
CA VAL A 28 -9.62 0.55 6.09
C VAL A 28 -9.63 1.45 4.86
N ALA A 29 -8.71 2.41 4.82
CA ALA A 29 -8.39 3.14 3.60
C ALA A 29 -7.17 2.49 2.93
N VAL A 30 -7.30 2.12 1.66
CA VAL A 30 -6.19 1.61 0.85
C VAL A 30 -5.87 2.67 -0.20
N ILE A 31 -4.64 3.18 -0.16
CA ILE A 31 -4.21 4.33 -0.93
C ILE A 31 -3.04 3.89 -1.82
N GLY A 32 -3.29 3.79 -3.12
CA GLY A 32 -2.25 3.49 -4.11
C GLY A 32 -1.62 4.78 -4.58
N VAL A 33 -0.30 4.88 -4.48
CA VAL A 33 0.51 6.02 -4.89
C VAL A 33 1.32 5.66 -6.14
N GLY A 34 1.51 6.61 -7.06
CA GLY A 34 2.41 6.38 -8.19
C GLY A 34 2.26 7.34 -9.37
N ASN A 35 3.33 7.47 -10.16
CA ASN A 35 3.33 8.33 -11.34
C ASN A 35 3.08 7.55 -12.64
N ARG A 36 1.95 7.84 -13.32
CA ARG A 36 1.56 7.19 -14.59
C ARG A 36 2.58 7.32 -15.72
N PHE A 37 3.45 8.33 -15.67
CA PHE A 37 4.48 8.59 -16.67
C PHE A 37 5.81 7.90 -16.34
N ARG A 38 5.87 7.07 -15.29
CA ARG A 38 7.09 6.41 -14.81
C ARG A 38 6.95 4.91 -14.61
N ARG A 39 6.35 4.22 -15.58
CA ARG A 39 6.27 2.75 -15.65
C ARG A 39 5.87 2.10 -14.32
N ASP A 40 6.77 1.34 -13.70
CA ASP A 40 6.48 0.58 -12.48
C ASP A 40 6.23 1.46 -11.25
N ASP A 41 6.56 2.76 -11.31
CA ASP A 41 6.19 3.72 -10.27
C ASP A 41 4.66 3.82 -10.12
N TYR A 42 3.88 3.44 -11.14
CA TYR A 42 2.42 3.42 -11.11
C TYR A 42 1.81 2.20 -10.43
N VAL A 43 2.62 1.27 -9.92
CA VAL A 43 2.14 -0.04 -9.41
C VAL A 43 1.12 0.10 -8.27
N GLY A 44 1.26 1.09 -7.39
CA GLY A 44 0.32 1.32 -6.30
C GLY A 44 -1.07 1.66 -6.82
N VAL A 45 -1.16 2.57 -7.79
CA VAL A 45 -2.41 2.95 -8.44
C VAL A 45 -3.03 1.78 -9.21
N GLU A 46 -2.21 0.99 -9.92
CA GLU A 46 -2.72 -0.15 -10.69
C GLU A 46 -3.34 -1.23 -9.77
N ILE A 47 -2.77 -1.47 -8.59
CA ILE A 47 -3.36 -2.37 -7.58
C ILE A 47 -4.73 -1.86 -7.12
N ILE A 48 -4.90 -0.56 -6.92
CA ILE A 48 -6.20 0.01 -6.54
C ILE A 48 -7.25 -0.21 -7.63
N ARG A 49 -6.88 -0.11 -8.91
CA ARG A 49 -7.79 -0.39 -10.03
C ARG A 49 -8.23 -1.85 -10.03
N GLU A 50 -7.30 -2.78 -9.87
CA GLU A 50 -7.57 -4.21 -9.73
C GLU A 50 -8.49 -4.55 -8.54
N LEU A 51 -8.35 -3.83 -7.43
CA LEU A 51 -9.22 -3.98 -6.26
C LEU A 51 -10.63 -3.43 -6.51
N ARG A 52 -10.74 -2.25 -7.13
CA ARG A 52 -12.02 -1.57 -7.37
C ARG A 52 -12.97 -2.39 -8.22
N ASP A 53 -12.45 -3.16 -9.17
CA ASP A 53 -13.26 -4.05 -10.01
C ASP A 53 -13.85 -5.25 -9.23
N LYS A 54 -13.27 -5.60 -8.08
CA LYS A 54 -13.58 -6.82 -7.32
C LYS A 54 -14.17 -6.54 -5.94
N LEU A 55 -14.13 -5.29 -5.47
CA LEU A 55 -14.45 -4.91 -4.10
C LEU A 55 -15.47 -3.78 -4.06
N LYS A 56 -16.59 -4.04 -3.38
CA LYS A 56 -17.56 -3.02 -2.97
C LYS A 56 -17.91 -3.23 -1.50
N SER A 57 -17.51 -2.30 -0.63
CA SER A 57 -17.82 -2.32 0.80
C SER A 57 -17.71 -0.92 1.39
N ASP A 58 -18.67 -0.55 2.24
CA ASP A 58 -18.66 0.72 2.98
C ASP A 58 -17.59 0.76 4.09
N ARG A 59 -16.90 -0.37 4.32
CA ARG A 59 -15.77 -0.49 5.26
C ARG A 59 -14.41 -0.38 4.57
N VAL A 60 -14.38 -0.21 3.25
CA VAL A 60 -13.13 -0.05 2.49
C VAL A 60 -13.20 1.21 1.63
N LEU A 61 -12.26 2.12 1.84
CA LEU A 61 -12.04 3.27 0.98
C LEU A 61 -10.86 2.98 0.04
N LEU A 62 -11.05 3.07 -1.27
CA LEU A 62 -10.02 2.82 -2.28
C LEU A 62 -9.64 4.13 -3.01
N ILE A 63 -8.43 4.63 -2.76
CA ILE A 63 -7.91 5.88 -3.35
C ILE A 63 -6.76 5.59 -4.31
N ALA A 64 -6.89 6.10 -5.54
CA ALA A 64 -5.82 6.09 -6.54
C ALA A 64 -5.19 7.50 -6.58
N CYS A 65 -4.04 7.65 -5.94
CA CYS A 65 -3.35 8.92 -5.74
C CYS A 65 -2.13 9.01 -6.67
N GLU A 66 -2.14 9.90 -7.67
CA GLU A 66 -0.99 9.99 -8.58
C GLU A 66 0.13 10.90 -8.04
N ALA A 67 -0.19 12.17 -7.77
CA ALA A 67 0.82 13.18 -7.43
C ALA A 67 0.50 14.04 -6.21
N ALA A 68 -0.74 14.04 -5.73
CA ALA A 68 -1.22 14.98 -4.71
C ALA A 68 -2.02 14.25 -3.61
N PRO A 69 -1.35 13.62 -2.63
CA PRO A 69 -2.03 12.95 -1.51
C PRO A 69 -2.86 13.93 -0.66
N GLU A 70 -2.50 15.22 -0.64
CA GLU A 70 -3.23 16.27 0.08
C GLU A 70 -4.69 16.43 -0.35
N GLU A 71 -5.01 16.12 -1.61
CA GLU A 71 -6.37 16.21 -2.15
C GLU A 71 -7.33 15.21 -1.48
N TYR A 72 -6.79 14.17 -0.84
CA TYR A 72 -7.55 13.07 -0.26
C TYR A 72 -7.67 13.14 1.26
N ILE A 73 -7.05 14.14 1.92
CA ILE A 73 -7.07 14.25 3.39
C ILE A 73 -8.50 14.27 3.92
N GLU A 74 -9.34 15.16 3.38
CA GLU A 74 -10.74 15.31 3.82
C GLU A 74 -11.51 13.99 3.65
N SER A 75 -11.41 13.35 2.48
CA SER A 75 -12.08 12.08 2.21
C SER A 75 -11.65 10.97 3.17
N VAL A 76 -10.36 10.90 3.52
CA VAL A 76 -9.85 9.92 4.47
C VAL A 76 -10.33 10.20 5.88
N VAL A 77 -10.30 11.46 6.32
CA VAL A 77 -10.76 11.87 7.64
C VAL A 77 -12.26 11.62 7.82
N GLU A 78 -13.08 11.98 6.83
CA GLU A 78 -14.53 11.75 6.85
C GLU A 78 -14.89 10.27 6.89
N PHE A 79 -14.12 9.44 6.19
CA PHE A 79 -14.31 7.99 6.17
C PHE A 79 -14.08 7.34 7.55
N LYS A 80 -13.22 7.96 8.38
CA LYS A 80 -12.84 7.49 9.73
C LYS A 80 -12.28 6.07 9.73
N PRO A 81 -11.19 5.79 9.00
CA PRO A 81 -10.55 4.49 9.02
C PRO A 81 -9.97 4.20 10.40
N SER A 82 -9.96 2.93 10.82
CA SER A 82 -9.07 2.49 11.90
C SER A 82 -7.69 2.09 11.37
N HIS A 83 -7.58 1.80 10.07
CA HIS A 83 -6.34 1.41 9.40
C HIS A 83 -6.16 2.12 8.07
N ILE A 84 -4.94 2.53 7.76
CA ILE A 84 -4.56 3.11 6.47
C ILE A 84 -3.41 2.28 5.88
N LEU A 85 -3.63 1.70 4.71
CA LEU A 85 -2.63 0.97 3.97
C LEU A 85 -2.22 1.76 2.73
N ILE A 86 -0.98 2.21 2.70
CA ILE A 86 -0.41 2.90 1.55
C ILE A 86 0.34 1.88 0.70
N ILE A 87 0.21 1.96 -0.62
CA ILE A 87 0.88 1.09 -1.58
C ILE A 87 1.69 1.98 -2.52
N ASP A 88 3.01 1.80 -2.55
CA ASP A 88 3.90 2.64 -3.36
C ASP A 88 5.07 1.82 -3.94
N ALA A 89 5.66 2.31 -5.02
CA ALA A 89 6.91 1.78 -5.53
C ALA A 89 8.09 2.22 -4.64
N GLY A 90 9.02 1.31 -4.36
CA GLY A 90 10.16 1.57 -3.51
C GLY A 90 11.41 0.76 -3.86
N MET A 91 12.56 1.44 -3.90
CA MET A 91 13.83 0.82 -4.25
C MET A 91 14.46 0.14 -3.02
N MET A 92 14.16 -1.14 -2.81
CA MET A 92 14.54 -1.89 -1.61
C MET A 92 15.66 -2.91 -1.84
N GLY A 93 16.20 -2.99 -3.05
CA GLY A 93 17.19 -4.00 -3.45
C GLY A 93 16.64 -5.43 -3.48
N LEU A 94 15.32 -5.57 -3.63
CA LEU A 94 14.66 -6.87 -3.81
C LEU A 94 14.65 -7.26 -5.29
N LYS A 95 14.12 -8.44 -5.61
CA LYS A 95 13.71 -8.75 -6.98
C LYS A 95 12.47 -7.92 -7.35
N PRO A 96 12.27 -7.58 -8.64
CA PRO A 96 11.02 -6.96 -9.11
C PRO A 96 9.78 -7.66 -8.57
N GLY A 97 8.80 -6.89 -8.09
CA GLY A 97 7.60 -7.40 -7.42
C GLY A 97 7.81 -7.85 -5.98
N GLY A 98 9.05 -7.81 -5.47
CA GLY A 98 9.33 -8.06 -4.06
C GLY A 98 8.73 -6.98 -3.18
N VAL A 99 8.09 -7.38 -2.09
CA VAL A 99 7.32 -6.48 -1.22
C VAL A 99 7.91 -6.37 0.18
N ARG A 100 7.66 -5.24 0.85
CA ARG A 100 7.79 -5.09 2.30
C ARG A 100 6.60 -4.32 2.85
N LEU A 101 5.99 -4.86 3.89
CA LEU A 101 5.08 -4.10 4.75
C LEU A 101 5.90 -3.45 5.86
N ILE A 102 5.74 -2.15 6.03
CA ILE A 102 6.55 -1.29 6.90
C ILE A 102 5.59 -0.44 7.70
N ASP A 103 5.67 -0.51 9.02
CA ASP A 103 4.84 0.31 9.90
C ASP A 103 5.28 1.78 9.81
N PHE A 104 4.33 2.70 9.97
CA PHE A 104 4.58 4.14 9.82
C PHE A 104 5.68 4.66 10.76
N GLU A 105 5.72 4.17 12.00
CA GLU A 105 6.76 4.50 12.98
C GLU A 105 8.19 4.19 12.47
N ASP A 106 8.34 3.14 11.66
CA ASP A 106 9.63 2.74 11.08
C ASP A 106 10.02 3.55 9.83
N LEU A 107 9.07 4.26 9.20
CA LEU A 107 9.33 5.08 8.01
C LEU A 107 10.19 6.30 8.33
N ALA A 108 10.09 6.86 9.53
CA ALA A 108 10.89 8.00 9.99
C ALA A 108 12.41 7.72 9.98
N ILE A 109 12.80 6.44 10.01
CA ILE A 109 14.19 5.99 10.15
C ILE A 109 14.84 5.70 8.78
N ARG A 110 14.05 5.56 7.69
CA ARG A 110 14.55 5.04 6.40
C ARG A 110 14.07 5.82 5.16
N PRO A 111 14.79 6.88 4.76
CA PRO A 111 14.40 7.76 3.66
C PRO A 111 14.46 7.18 2.23
N ALA A 112 14.92 5.94 2.02
CA ALA A 112 15.15 5.36 0.69
C ALA A 112 14.02 4.43 0.19
N VAL A 113 12.86 4.43 0.84
CA VAL A 113 11.86 3.36 0.70
C VAL A 113 10.67 3.75 -0.19
N SER A 114 10.49 5.04 -0.49
CA SER A 114 9.40 5.56 -1.33
C SER A 114 9.94 6.63 -2.29
N THR A 115 9.43 6.67 -3.51
CA THR A 115 9.74 7.69 -4.52
C THR A 115 8.97 8.99 -4.33
N HIS A 116 7.92 8.99 -3.49
CA HIS A 116 7.01 10.11 -3.22
C HIS A 116 7.03 10.56 -1.74
N MET A 117 8.16 10.33 -1.06
CA MET A 117 8.22 10.25 0.39
C MET A 117 7.88 11.52 1.18
N LEU A 118 8.24 12.73 0.69
CA LEU A 118 8.03 13.95 1.48
C LEU A 118 6.54 14.38 1.52
N PRO A 119 5.82 14.49 0.40
CA PRO A 119 4.38 14.73 0.41
C PRO A 119 3.62 13.63 1.16
N LEU A 120 4.02 12.36 0.94
CA LEU A 120 3.36 11.22 1.55
C LEU A 120 3.53 11.16 3.07
N ARG A 121 4.71 11.52 3.58
CA ARG A 121 4.95 11.55 5.03
C ARG A 121 4.07 12.59 5.73
N ILE A 122 4.00 13.80 5.20
CA ILE A 122 3.16 14.87 5.76
C ILE A 122 1.69 14.44 5.73
N PHE A 123 1.24 13.86 4.63
CA PHE A 123 -0.09 13.29 4.53
C PHE A 123 -0.37 12.27 5.64
N CYS A 124 0.53 11.30 5.85
CA CYS A 124 0.38 10.28 6.89
C CYS A 124 0.30 10.90 8.30
N GLU A 125 1.20 11.84 8.62
CA GLU A 125 1.23 12.50 9.93
C GLU A 125 -0.11 13.21 10.21
N LEU A 126 -0.63 13.94 9.23
CA LEU A 126 -1.91 14.65 9.36
C LEU A 126 -3.09 13.69 9.53
N VAL A 127 -3.21 12.65 8.70
CA VAL A 127 -4.35 11.73 8.81
C VAL A 127 -4.26 10.86 10.07
N GLU A 128 -3.06 10.49 10.51
CA GLU A 128 -2.85 9.80 11.79
C GLU A 128 -3.30 10.69 12.96
N GLU A 129 -2.87 11.95 13.01
CA GLU A 129 -3.26 12.90 14.06
C GLU A 129 -4.79 13.12 14.09
N MET A 130 -5.43 13.20 12.92
CA MET A 130 -6.86 13.49 12.83
C MET A 130 -7.77 12.27 13.04
N THR A 131 -7.28 11.05 12.79
CA THR A 131 -8.11 9.83 12.84
C THR A 131 -7.68 8.83 13.91
N GLY A 132 -6.44 8.88 14.37
CA GLY A 132 -5.83 7.85 15.22
C GLY A 132 -5.63 6.51 14.50
N ALA A 133 -5.71 6.48 13.17
CA ALA A 133 -5.62 5.25 12.39
C ALA A 133 -4.21 4.66 12.41
N ARG A 134 -4.12 3.33 12.46
CA ARG A 134 -2.85 2.61 12.29
C ARG A 134 -2.42 2.67 10.83
N ILE A 135 -1.21 3.16 10.55
CA ILE A 135 -0.72 3.34 9.18
C ILE A 135 0.41 2.36 8.86
N ALA A 136 0.35 1.73 7.68
CA ALA A 136 1.43 0.93 7.12
C ALA A 136 1.67 1.24 5.64
N LEU A 137 2.93 1.13 5.22
CA LEU A 137 3.37 1.21 3.82
C LEU A 137 3.69 -0.19 3.29
N LEU A 138 2.98 -0.61 2.26
CA LEU A 138 3.33 -1.72 1.38
C LEU A 138 4.19 -1.20 0.23
N SER A 139 5.50 -1.26 0.42
CA SER A 139 6.47 -0.87 -0.60
C SER A 139 6.73 -2.05 -1.55
N ILE A 140 6.73 -1.77 -2.86
CA ILE A 140 6.89 -2.76 -3.94
C ILE A 140 8.12 -2.42 -4.77
N GLN A 141 9.01 -3.38 -4.96
CA GLN A 141 10.23 -3.20 -5.75
C GLN A 141 9.91 -3.09 -7.25
N PRO A 142 10.17 -1.95 -7.90
CA PRO A 142 10.02 -1.81 -9.35
C PRO A 142 11.17 -2.51 -10.09
N ARG A 143 10.95 -2.79 -11.37
CA ARG A 143 11.98 -3.16 -12.36
C ARG A 143 12.50 -1.92 -13.08
N ASP A 144 11.60 -1.03 -13.48
CA ASP A 144 11.86 0.13 -14.32
C ASP A 144 10.98 1.32 -13.92
N ILE A 145 11.63 2.45 -13.61
CA ILE A 145 11.00 3.74 -13.24
C ILE A 145 11.38 4.87 -14.21
N SER A 146 11.85 4.49 -15.41
CA SER A 146 12.11 5.42 -16.51
C SER A 146 10.82 6.00 -17.07
N LEU A 147 10.95 7.07 -17.87
CA LEU A 147 9.79 7.69 -18.51
C LEU A 147 9.10 6.70 -19.45
N GLY A 148 7.80 6.53 -19.25
CA GLY A 148 6.96 5.64 -20.03
C GLY A 148 5.69 5.27 -19.28
N GLU A 149 4.69 4.80 -20.02
CA GLU A 149 3.43 4.31 -19.44
C GLU A 149 3.42 2.78 -19.36
N GLY A 150 2.61 2.25 -18.45
CA GLY A 150 2.41 0.82 -18.26
C GLY A 150 3.46 0.16 -17.36
N LEU A 151 3.03 -0.89 -16.67
CA LEU A 151 3.93 -1.72 -15.85
C LEU A 151 4.76 -2.65 -16.74
N THR A 152 5.93 -3.04 -16.26
CA THR A 152 6.67 -4.16 -16.85
C THR A 152 5.91 -5.48 -16.63
N PRO A 153 6.07 -6.50 -17.50
CA PRO A 153 5.34 -7.76 -17.36
C PRO A 153 5.52 -8.44 -15.99
N GLU A 154 6.71 -8.35 -15.41
CA GLU A 154 7.00 -8.86 -14.06
C GLU A 154 6.16 -8.13 -13.00
N LEU A 155 6.02 -6.80 -13.11
CA LEU A 155 5.24 -6.01 -12.16
C LEU A 155 3.73 -6.12 -12.39
N GLU A 156 3.25 -6.30 -13.62
CA GLU A 156 1.84 -6.64 -13.87
C GLU A 156 1.44 -7.93 -13.15
N GLY A 157 2.28 -8.98 -13.26
CA GLY A 157 2.07 -10.24 -12.57
C GLY A 157 2.09 -10.09 -11.05
N ALA A 158 3.05 -9.33 -10.53
CA ALA A 158 3.16 -9.06 -9.10
C ALA A 158 1.97 -8.24 -8.57
N ALA A 159 1.56 -7.19 -9.27
CA ALA A 159 0.42 -6.34 -8.91
C ALA A 159 -0.87 -7.16 -8.78
N ARG A 160 -1.16 -8.02 -9.76
CA ARG A 160 -2.31 -8.94 -9.69
C ARG A 160 -2.23 -9.88 -8.49
N GLY A 161 -1.08 -10.47 -8.22
CA GLY A 161 -0.89 -11.36 -7.07
C GLY A 161 -1.04 -10.66 -5.71
N ILE A 162 -0.54 -9.43 -5.60
CA ILE A 162 -0.68 -8.58 -4.41
C ILE A 162 -2.13 -8.17 -4.20
N ALA A 163 -2.83 -7.73 -5.25
CA ALA A 163 -4.25 -7.39 -5.20
C ALA A 163 -5.10 -8.58 -4.72
N LEU A 164 -4.84 -9.79 -5.23
CA LEU A 164 -5.51 -11.01 -4.76
C LEU A 164 -5.23 -11.29 -3.29
N THR A 165 -3.97 -11.16 -2.86
CA THR A 165 -3.60 -11.36 -1.45
C THR A 165 -4.27 -10.34 -0.52
N LEU A 166 -4.37 -9.09 -0.95
CA LEU A 166 -5.10 -8.04 -0.23
C LEU A 166 -6.59 -8.37 -0.14
N LEU A 167 -7.23 -8.76 -1.24
CA LEU A 167 -8.63 -9.19 -1.24
C LEU A 167 -8.87 -10.34 -0.25
N GLU A 168 -8.02 -11.37 -0.26
CA GLU A 168 -8.12 -12.48 0.68
C GLU A 168 -7.97 -12.03 2.14
N ALA A 169 -7.06 -11.11 2.43
CA ALA A 169 -6.86 -10.60 3.79
C ALA A 169 -8.07 -9.77 4.26
N LEU A 170 -8.64 -8.92 3.39
CA LEU A 170 -9.83 -8.13 3.69
C LEU A 170 -11.07 -9.03 3.87
N LYS A 171 -11.24 -10.08 3.05
CA LYS A 171 -12.29 -11.11 3.21
C LYS A 171 -12.16 -11.86 4.52
N PHE A 172 -10.96 -12.31 4.85
CA PHE A 172 -10.71 -13.07 6.08
C PHE A 172 -11.11 -12.29 7.33
N LYS A 173 -10.93 -10.96 7.30
CA LYS A 173 -11.32 -10.07 8.39
C LYS A 173 -12.79 -9.64 8.36
N SER A 174 -13.61 -10.21 7.47
CA SER A 174 -15.04 -9.88 7.31
C SER A 174 -15.28 -8.38 7.08
N ILE A 175 -14.32 -7.71 6.43
CA ILE A 175 -14.44 -6.30 6.04
C ILE A 175 -15.28 -6.17 4.78
N ILE A 176 -15.27 -7.22 3.95
CA ILE A 176 -16.02 -7.32 2.70
C ILE A 176 -16.84 -8.61 2.72
N GLU A 177 -18.06 -8.56 2.18
CA GLU A 177 -18.97 -9.72 2.08
C GLU A 177 -18.54 -10.65 0.92
N GLU A 178 -19.09 -11.88 0.89
CA GLU A 178 -18.78 -12.91 -0.13
C GLU A 178 -19.18 -12.53 -1.55
#